data_AF-A0AA95N1J6-F1
#
_entry.id   AF-A0AA95N1J6-F1
#
_cell.length_a   1.000
_cell.length_b   1.000
_cell.length_c   1.000
_cell.angle_alpha   90.00
_cell.angle_beta   90.00
_cell.angle_gamma   90.00
#
_symmetry.space_group_name_H-M   'P 1'
#
loop_
_entity.id
_entity.type
_entity.pdbx_description
1 polymer ?
#
loop_
_entity_poly.entity_id
_entity_poly.type
_entity_poly.pdbx_seq_one_letter_code
_entity_poly.pdbx_strand_id
1 'polypeptide(L)'
;MTTVKKRFKEYVGEKFGSLKIIEYYSEKTDTGSYRYRFKCVCDCDPNEIVDKEARHVVYGKTDTCGGCNKRDFEKHIGERFGDLVIVGFYSFKDKNYYRYLFKCICDCNPDETVDKEAHNVISGKTQSCGCKQGTRDHTPLLGVKFGKLVPKEVVRHRLKTKVEIRYLCQCDCGNPALVSVKKYDLENGNRTHCGCEHFPSNRYTDRFYAIFLNHYHSSVVKRTKQLGFTDIISFEEFKYFIQLPCHYCGDPFSAMLKDRDSGRKLHVLPEAAIWVNGLDRVENKKGYIINNVVPCCTHCNKAKGELSYEEFRALILKIYQVFVVNGGVIPKWKPHIPIEVTPISHPPRPDRTYTPDEMIGKTFGWLTVLSYERHIRPSGQSYIKLHCQCVCGNPHTADKYEVNKGNTISCGCFNSLFIKSKHQDRVTAIMTNLYKKVKSRSKNILGFNDVLPFEAFCSFITQPCFYCGEPHSNVAKDLKDNKTGKPRTDTIVLYNGLDRKDGTNGYTEENVVPCCKNCNVAKFEKNIDEFRQWIKQVNDYWNEKVVFTA
;
A
#
# COMPACT_ATOMS: atom_id res chain seq x y z
N MET A 1 -67.99 34.65 -25.07
CA MET A 1 -67.09 34.75 -26.24
C MET A 1 -65.86 33.91 -25.98
N THR A 2 -65.88 32.67 -26.48
CA THR A 2 -64.78 31.72 -26.38
C THR A 2 -63.63 32.20 -27.25
N THR A 3 -62.63 32.86 -26.66
CA THR A 3 -61.41 33.26 -27.35
C THR A 3 -60.68 32.01 -27.82
N VAL A 4 -60.72 31.76 -29.13
CA VAL A 4 -59.93 30.71 -29.78
C VAL A 4 -58.46 30.98 -29.44
N LYS A 5 -57.85 30.09 -28.63
CA LYS A 5 -56.43 30.22 -28.28
C LYS A 5 -55.59 29.98 -29.54
N LYS A 6 -55.08 31.08 -30.10
CA LYS A 6 -54.14 31.12 -31.21
C LYS A 6 -52.95 30.17 -30.95
N ARG A 7 -52.53 29.36 -31.93
CA ARG A 7 -51.37 28.44 -31.75
C ARG A 7 -50.07 29.25 -31.73
N PHE A 8 -49.05 28.83 -30.98
CA PHE A 8 -47.79 29.58 -30.83
C PHE A 8 -47.11 29.94 -32.15
N LYS A 9 -47.17 29.07 -33.17
CA LYS A 9 -46.59 29.33 -34.50
C LYS A 9 -47.21 30.54 -35.23
N GLU A 10 -48.45 30.88 -34.90
CA GLU A 10 -49.18 31.97 -35.56
C GLU A 10 -48.78 33.36 -35.01
N TYR A 11 -47.96 33.42 -33.96
CA TYR A 11 -47.41 34.66 -33.39
C TYR A 11 -46.10 35.12 -34.08
N VAL A 12 -45.58 34.35 -35.04
CA VAL A 12 -44.38 34.76 -35.81
C VAL A 12 -44.69 36.04 -36.59
N GLY A 13 -43.83 37.05 -36.43
CA GLY A 13 -44.01 38.40 -36.97
C GLY A 13 -44.63 39.40 -35.99
N GLU A 14 -45.27 38.93 -34.92
CA GLU A 14 -45.86 39.80 -33.90
C GLU A 14 -44.80 40.35 -32.91
N LYS A 15 -45.14 41.46 -32.27
CA LYS A 15 -44.28 42.18 -31.33
C LYS A 15 -44.90 42.19 -29.93
N PHE A 16 -44.09 41.84 -28.93
CA PHE A 16 -44.43 41.77 -27.51
C PHE A 16 -43.41 42.58 -26.71
N GLY A 17 -43.82 43.76 -26.22
CA GLY A 17 -42.90 44.76 -25.66
C GLY A 17 -41.85 45.17 -26.68
N SER A 18 -40.57 45.05 -26.32
CA SER A 18 -39.43 45.34 -27.20
C SER A 18 -38.98 44.16 -28.05
N LEU A 19 -39.66 43.00 -27.98
CA LEU A 19 -39.30 41.79 -28.73
C LEU A 19 -40.21 41.57 -29.94
N LYS A 20 -39.64 41.44 -31.14
CA LYS A 20 -40.34 40.99 -32.35
C LYS A 20 -39.99 39.53 -32.63
N ILE A 21 -41.01 38.66 -32.71
CA ILE A 21 -40.84 37.23 -32.95
C ILE A 21 -40.48 37.01 -34.43
N ILE A 22 -39.33 36.39 -34.70
CA ILE A 22 -38.86 36.12 -36.06
C ILE A 22 -38.98 34.64 -36.44
N GLU A 23 -38.90 33.73 -35.46
CA GLU A 23 -38.94 32.29 -35.70
C GLU A 23 -39.58 31.56 -34.52
N TYR A 24 -40.33 30.50 -34.81
CA TYR A 24 -40.90 29.59 -33.83
C TYR A 24 -40.37 28.18 -34.06
N TYR A 25 -39.97 27.51 -32.98
CA TYR A 25 -39.58 26.11 -33.01
C TYR A 25 -39.94 25.40 -31.70
N SER A 26 -39.90 24.06 -31.72
CA SER A 26 -40.10 23.22 -30.55
C SER A 26 -38.93 22.28 -30.34
N GLU A 27 -38.47 22.12 -29.10
CA GLU A 27 -37.41 21.20 -28.71
C GLU A 27 -37.97 20.10 -27.80
N LYS A 28 -37.49 18.87 -27.96
CA LYS A 28 -37.86 17.76 -27.06
C LYS A 28 -36.97 17.82 -25.83
N THR A 29 -37.57 17.83 -24.65
CA THR A 29 -36.85 17.81 -23.37
C THR A 29 -36.42 16.39 -23.03
N ASP A 30 -35.46 16.26 -22.11
CA ASP A 30 -34.95 14.96 -21.60
C ASP A 30 -36.06 14.08 -21.01
N THR A 31 -37.16 14.69 -20.57
CA THR A 31 -38.36 14.01 -20.05
C THR A 31 -39.35 13.56 -21.14
N GLY A 32 -39.02 13.76 -22.41
CA GLY A 32 -39.85 13.40 -23.56
C GLY A 32 -40.96 14.41 -23.92
N SER A 33 -41.15 15.47 -23.12
CA SER A 33 -42.12 16.55 -23.40
C SER A 33 -41.55 17.60 -24.37
N TYR A 34 -42.40 18.34 -25.09
CA TYR A 34 -41.97 19.41 -26.00
C TYR A 34 -41.99 20.78 -25.31
N ARG A 35 -40.89 21.53 -25.45
CA ARG A 35 -40.81 22.95 -25.07
C ARG A 35 -40.88 23.82 -26.32
N TYR A 36 -41.73 24.84 -26.27
CA TYR A 36 -41.98 25.75 -27.39
C TYR A 36 -41.22 27.06 -27.20
N ARG A 37 -40.48 27.49 -28.23
CA ARG A 37 -39.55 28.62 -28.15
C ARG A 37 -39.72 29.58 -29.33
N PHE A 38 -39.38 30.84 -29.07
CA PHE A 38 -39.28 31.88 -30.07
C PHE A 38 -37.85 32.40 -30.15
N LYS A 39 -37.37 32.58 -31.38
CA LYS A 39 -36.28 33.52 -31.64
C LYS A 39 -36.88 34.88 -31.88
N CYS A 40 -36.37 35.88 -31.18
CA CYS A 40 -36.84 37.25 -31.25
C CYS A 40 -35.67 38.18 -31.56
N VAL A 41 -35.92 39.24 -32.31
CA VAL A 41 -35.04 40.42 -32.35
C VAL A 41 -35.57 41.47 -31.38
N CYS A 42 -34.69 42.20 -30.73
CA CYS A 42 -35.08 43.25 -29.80
C CYS A 42 -34.91 44.63 -30.43
N ASP A 43 -35.76 45.59 -30.06
CA ASP A 43 -35.61 46.99 -30.51
C ASP A 43 -34.23 47.58 -30.17
N CYS A 44 -33.56 47.11 -29.11
CA CYS A 44 -32.27 47.64 -28.68
C CYS A 44 -31.08 47.18 -29.54
N ASP A 45 -31.23 46.07 -30.26
CA ASP A 45 -30.26 45.59 -31.25
C ASP A 45 -30.97 44.63 -32.22
N PRO A 46 -31.36 45.11 -33.42
CA PRO A 46 -32.03 44.28 -34.42
C PRO A 46 -31.16 43.14 -34.99
N ASN A 47 -29.83 43.19 -34.80
CA ASN A 47 -28.90 42.18 -35.30
C ASN A 47 -28.69 41.03 -34.29
N GLU A 48 -29.08 41.21 -33.02
CA GLU A 48 -28.98 40.18 -31.99
C GLU A 48 -30.27 39.37 -31.91
N ILE A 49 -30.17 38.05 -32.15
CA ILE A 49 -31.28 37.12 -32.02
C ILE A 49 -31.27 36.52 -30.62
N VAL A 50 -32.30 36.82 -29.82
CA VAL A 50 -32.47 36.27 -28.48
C VAL A 50 -33.49 35.14 -28.47
N ASP A 51 -33.21 34.13 -27.66
CA ASP A 51 -34.05 32.94 -27.54
C ASP A 51 -34.90 32.98 -26.26
N LYS A 52 -36.23 32.90 -26.40
CA LYS A 52 -37.19 33.00 -25.29
C LYS A 52 -38.24 31.88 -25.35
N GLU A 53 -38.70 31.43 -24.19
CA GLU A 53 -39.77 30.43 -24.09
C GLU A 53 -41.10 31.05 -24.55
N ALA A 54 -41.79 30.42 -25.51
CA ALA A 54 -42.93 31.01 -26.22
C ALA A 54 -44.06 31.43 -25.26
N ARG A 55 -44.35 30.58 -24.26
CA ARG A 55 -45.36 30.87 -23.23
C ARG A 55 -45.01 32.12 -22.41
N HIS A 56 -43.74 32.42 -22.18
CA HIS A 56 -43.36 33.58 -21.38
C HIS A 56 -43.52 34.88 -22.16
N VAL A 57 -43.34 34.85 -23.47
CA VAL A 57 -43.57 36.00 -24.34
C VAL A 57 -45.07 36.27 -24.47
N VAL A 58 -45.85 35.24 -24.85
CA VAL A 58 -47.30 35.41 -25.09
C VAL A 58 -48.07 35.75 -23.80
N TYR A 59 -47.69 35.18 -22.66
CA TYR A 59 -48.34 35.47 -21.37
C TYR A 59 -47.71 36.64 -20.61
N GLY A 60 -46.85 37.45 -21.25
CA GLY A 60 -46.32 38.69 -20.69
C GLY A 60 -45.34 38.53 -19.52
N LYS A 61 -44.73 37.35 -19.35
CA LYS A 61 -43.67 37.13 -18.34
C LYS A 61 -42.30 37.63 -18.80
N THR A 62 -42.09 37.80 -20.10
CA THR A 62 -40.89 38.42 -20.67
C THR A 62 -41.25 39.17 -21.94
N ASP A 63 -40.85 40.43 -22.02
CA ASP A 63 -41.17 41.34 -23.12
C ASP A 63 -39.96 42.20 -23.53
N THR A 64 -38.78 41.92 -22.96
CA THR A 64 -37.48 42.54 -23.32
C THR A 64 -36.38 41.48 -23.49
N CYS A 65 -35.25 41.84 -24.11
CA CYS A 65 -34.13 40.92 -24.27
C CYS A 65 -33.43 40.56 -22.95
N GLY A 66 -33.62 41.36 -21.89
CA GLY A 66 -32.85 41.28 -20.63
C GLY A 66 -31.49 42.03 -20.68
N GLY A 67 -31.19 42.64 -21.82
CA GLY A 67 -30.06 43.53 -22.11
C GLY A 67 -30.40 45.02 -22.07
N CYS A 68 -31.68 45.39 -22.16
CA CYS A 68 -32.12 46.78 -22.34
C CYS A 68 -31.77 47.71 -21.15
N ASN A 69 -31.56 47.17 -19.94
CA ASN A 69 -31.14 47.95 -18.76
C ASN A 69 -29.61 48.02 -18.55
N LYS A 70 -28.79 47.56 -19.53
CA LYS A 70 -27.34 47.28 -19.35
C LYS A 70 -26.38 48.23 -20.06
N ARG A 71 -26.74 49.49 -20.30
CA ARG A 71 -25.80 50.51 -20.81
C ARG A 71 -26.13 51.82 -20.07
N ASP A 72 -25.43 52.19 -19.00
CA ASP A 72 -24.25 53.07 -19.12
C ASP A 72 -23.49 53.20 -17.76
N PHE A 73 -22.54 52.30 -17.46
CA PHE A 73 -21.70 52.37 -16.23
C PHE A 73 -20.40 53.15 -16.44
N GLU A 74 -19.96 53.33 -17.68
CA GLU A 74 -18.71 54.01 -18.03
C GLU A 74 -18.76 55.51 -17.70
N LYS A 75 -19.95 56.12 -17.72
CA LYS A 75 -20.14 57.53 -17.33
C LYS A 75 -19.68 57.86 -15.89
N HIS A 76 -19.59 56.86 -15.01
CA HIS A 76 -19.19 57.04 -13.60
C HIS A 76 -17.67 56.96 -13.39
N ILE A 77 -16.86 56.80 -14.44
CA ILE A 77 -15.40 56.83 -14.33
C ILE A 77 -14.96 58.25 -13.93
N GLY A 78 -14.15 58.34 -12.87
CA GLY A 78 -13.72 59.59 -12.25
C GLY A 78 -14.57 60.03 -11.05
N GLU A 79 -15.76 59.44 -10.86
CA GLU A 79 -16.62 59.77 -9.72
C GLU A 79 -16.15 59.08 -8.42
N ARG A 80 -16.48 59.73 -7.30
CA ARG A 80 -16.17 59.27 -5.95
C ARG A 80 -17.42 58.77 -5.22
N PHE A 81 -17.31 57.59 -4.61
CA PHE A 81 -18.35 56.96 -3.81
C PHE A 81 -17.78 56.53 -2.45
N GLY A 82 -17.98 57.37 -1.43
CA GLY A 82 -17.30 57.22 -0.13
C GLY A 82 -15.79 57.42 -0.26
N ASP A 83 -15.01 56.43 0.20
CA ASP A 83 -13.55 56.43 0.11
C ASP A 83 -13.03 55.85 -1.21
N LEU A 84 -13.91 55.53 -2.17
CA LEU A 84 -13.57 54.90 -3.45
C LEU A 84 -13.66 55.92 -4.59
N VAL A 85 -12.62 56.01 -5.41
CA VAL A 85 -12.61 56.74 -6.69
C VAL A 85 -12.58 55.72 -7.82
N ILE A 86 -13.56 55.77 -8.73
CA ILE A 86 -13.64 54.85 -9.86
C ILE A 86 -12.62 55.28 -10.92
N VAL A 87 -11.66 54.40 -11.24
CA VAL A 87 -10.60 54.65 -12.23
C VAL A 87 -10.72 53.79 -13.48
N GLY A 88 -11.63 52.81 -13.47
CA GLY A 88 -11.91 52.00 -14.64
C GLY A 88 -13.10 51.09 -14.45
N PHE A 89 -13.58 50.51 -15.54
CA PHE A 89 -14.73 49.64 -15.57
C PHE A 89 -14.45 48.45 -16.50
N TYR A 90 -14.91 47.26 -16.11
CA TYR A 90 -14.89 46.10 -16.99
C TYR A 90 -16.00 45.11 -16.64
N SER A 91 -16.29 44.21 -17.57
CA SER A 91 -17.26 43.14 -17.38
C SER A 91 -16.71 41.80 -17.83
N PHE A 92 -17.25 40.72 -17.25
CA PHE A 92 -16.94 39.36 -17.68
C PHE A 92 -18.15 38.45 -17.50
N LYS A 93 -18.18 37.35 -18.24
CA LYS A 93 -19.26 36.36 -18.18
C LYS A 93 -19.02 35.39 -17.01
N ASP A 94 -19.95 35.37 -16.05
CA ASP A 94 -19.99 34.40 -14.95
C ASP A 94 -21.22 33.49 -15.13
N LYS A 95 -20.98 32.24 -15.51
CA LYS A 95 -22.02 31.26 -15.89
C LYS A 95 -22.94 31.82 -17.00
N ASN A 96 -24.20 32.11 -16.66
CA ASN A 96 -25.25 32.56 -17.57
C ASN A 96 -25.55 34.06 -17.46
N TYR A 97 -24.75 34.84 -16.71
CA TYR A 97 -24.92 36.27 -16.58
C TYR A 97 -23.58 37.02 -16.67
N TYR A 98 -23.63 38.31 -17.01
CA TYR A 98 -22.47 39.19 -16.97
C TYR A 98 -22.34 39.83 -15.60
N ARG A 99 -21.13 39.83 -15.04
CA ARG A 99 -20.76 40.63 -13.87
C ARG A 99 -20.07 41.92 -14.31
N TYR A 100 -20.39 43.01 -13.62
CA TYR A 100 -19.93 44.35 -13.90
C TYR A 100 -19.12 44.86 -12.70
N LEU A 101 -17.86 45.21 -12.91
CA LEU A 101 -16.93 45.63 -11.87
C LEU A 101 -16.34 47.01 -12.17
N PHE A 102 -16.19 47.82 -11.12
CA PHE A 102 -15.33 48.99 -11.13
C PHE A 102 -13.97 48.65 -10.56
N LYS A 103 -12.93 49.15 -11.23
CA LYS A 103 -11.61 49.34 -10.63
C LYS A 103 -11.64 50.66 -9.87
N CYS A 104 -11.40 50.60 -8.56
CA CYS A 104 -11.42 51.77 -7.70
C CYS A 104 -10.06 51.96 -7.02
N ILE A 105 -9.63 53.21 -6.84
CA ILE A 105 -8.60 53.56 -5.86
C ILE A 105 -9.31 53.89 -4.55
N CYS A 106 -8.74 53.46 -3.42
CA CYS A 106 -9.29 53.78 -2.12
C CYS A 106 -8.35 54.68 -1.33
N ASP A 107 -8.87 55.62 -0.54
CA ASP A 107 -8.07 56.48 0.33
C ASP A 107 -7.17 55.68 1.31
N CYS A 108 -7.53 54.42 1.60
CA CYS A 108 -6.77 53.48 2.43
C CYS A 108 -5.41 53.08 1.83
N ASN A 109 -5.31 53.11 0.49
CA ASN A 109 -4.11 52.77 -0.28
C ASN A 109 -4.20 53.41 -1.67
N PRO A 110 -3.73 54.66 -1.84
CA PRO A 110 -3.81 55.38 -3.12
C PRO A 110 -3.03 54.73 -4.26
N ASP A 111 -2.04 53.89 -3.96
CA ASP A 111 -1.11 53.30 -4.93
C ASP A 111 -1.62 51.99 -5.56
N GLU A 112 -2.72 51.42 -5.08
CA GLU A 112 -3.31 50.17 -5.60
C GLU A 112 -4.79 50.34 -5.99
N THR A 113 -5.22 49.56 -6.99
CA THR A 113 -6.64 49.46 -7.38
C THR A 113 -7.30 48.23 -6.76
N VAL A 114 -8.60 48.34 -6.45
CA VAL A 114 -9.45 47.26 -5.95
C VAL A 114 -10.69 47.10 -6.81
N ASP A 115 -11.10 45.87 -7.08
CA ASP A 115 -12.31 45.58 -7.87
C ASP A 115 -13.55 45.50 -6.98
N LYS A 116 -14.61 46.24 -7.33
CA LYS A 116 -15.90 46.25 -6.61
C LYS A 116 -17.08 46.13 -7.57
N GLU A 117 -18.15 45.46 -7.14
CA GLU A 117 -19.36 45.30 -7.97
C GLU A 117 -20.01 46.65 -8.26
N ALA A 118 -20.14 46.98 -9.55
CA ALA A 118 -20.52 48.31 -10.02
C ALA A 118 -21.85 48.79 -9.43
N HIS A 119 -22.84 47.89 -9.37
CA HIS A 119 -24.16 48.19 -8.81
C HIS A 119 -24.14 48.46 -7.30
N ASN A 120 -23.22 47.87 -6.54
CA ASN A 120 -23.09 48.08 -5.09
C ASN A 120 -22.37 49.39 -4.76
N VAL A 121 -21.45 49.82 -5.63
CA VAL A 121 -20.78 51.13 -5.50
C VAL A 121 -21.78 52.26 -5.79
N ILE A 122 -22.50 52.19 -6.91
CA ILE A 122 -23.48 53.22 -7.30
C ILE A 122 -24.65 53.30 -6.32
N SER A 123 -25.14 52.16 -5.81
CA SER A 123 -26.22 52.15 -4.80
C SER A 123 -25.76 52.56 -3.39
N GLY A 124 -24.48 52.87 -3.18
CA GLY A 124 -23.93 53.27 -1.89
C GLY A 124 -23.74 52.15 -0.87
N LYS A 125 -23.99 50.88 -1.23
CA LYS A 125 -23.76 49.73 -0.34
C LYS A 125 -22.28 49.43 -0.10
N THR A 126 -21.42 49.83 -1.03
CA THR A 126 -19.97 49.66 -0.93
C THR A 126 -19.30 51.03 -1.02
N GLN A 127 -18.71 51.47 0.10
CA GLN A 127 -18.11 52.80 0.23
C GLN A 127 -16.61 52.79 0.58
N SER A 128 -15.98 51.62 0.72
CA SER A 128 -14.54 51.49 0.98
C SER A 128 -13.92 50.21 0.41
N CYS A 129 -12.59 50.13 0.42
CA CYS A 129 -11.83 48.92 0.04
C CYS A 129 -12.16 47.71 0.92
N GLY A 130 -12.78 47.93 2.09
CA GLY A 130 -12.97 46.96 3.18
C GLY A 130 -12.17 47.33 4.44
N CYS A 131 -11.31 48.36 4.36
CA CYS A 131 -10.49 48.85 5.48
C CYS A 131 -11.31 49.31 6.71
N LYS A 132 -12.56 49.71 6.51
CA LYS A 132 -13.45 50.17 7.59
C LYS A 132 -14.29 49.06 8.22
N GLN A 133 -14.35 47.86 7.60
CA GLN A 133 -15.03 46.71 8.19
C GLN A 133 -14.06 45.94 9.11
N GLY A 134 -13.77 46.48 10.29
CA GLY A 134 -12.94 45.79 11.27
C GLY A 134 -12.31 46.63 12.39
N THR A 135 -12.78 47.84 12.69
CA THR A 135 -12.24 48.63 13.80
C THR A 135 -12.76 48.12 15.16
N ARG A 136 -12.14 47.05 15.67
CA ARG A 136 -11.97 46.89 17.12
C ARG A 136 -10.51 47.22 17.44
N ASP A 137 -10.33 48.02 18.48
CA ASP A 137 -9.06 48.51 19.02
C ASP A 137 -7.90 47.50 18.92
N HIS A 138 -6.77 47.97 18.38
CA HIS A 138 -5.55 47.16 18.24
C HIS A 138 -4.38 47.81 18.99
N THR A 139 -4.40 47.75 20.33
CA THR A 139 -3.15 47.80 21.09
C THR A 139 -2.32 46.55 20.74
N PRO A 140 -1.06 46.67 20.31
CA PRO A 140 -0.21 45.52 19.99
C PRO A 140 0.08 44.67 21.22
N LEU A 141 -0.10 43.34 21.14
CA LEU A 141 0.17 42.40 22.25
C LEU A 141 1.68 42.13 22.47
N LEU A 142 2.55 43.03 21.99
CA LEU A 142 4.00 42.84 22.01
C LEU A 142 4.54 42.85 23.44
N GLY A 143 5.45 41.91 23.74
CA GLY A 143 6.08 41.78 25.05
C GLY A 143 5.21 41.12 26.14
N VAL A 144 3.90 40.96 25.92
CA VAL A 144 3.00 40.30 26.89
C VAL A 144 3.20 38.79 26.86
N LYS A 145 3.39 38.16 28.03
CA LYS A 145 3.63 36.71 28.12
C LYS A 145 2.30 35.93 28.12
N PHE A 146 2.15 35.01 27.16
CA PHE A 146 1.03 34.08 27.01
C PHE A 146 1.52 32.65 27.21
N GLY A 147 1.39 32.13 28.43
CA GLY A 147 2.04 30.87 28.80
C GLY A 147 3.57 30.98 28.66
N LYS A 148 4.16 30.19 27.76
CA LYS A 148 5.58 30.18 27.38
C LYS A 148 5.91 31.08 26.18
N LEU A 149 4.92 31.72 25.56
CA LEU A 149 5.10 32.54 24.37
C LEU A 149 5.14 34.04 24.70
N VAL A 150 6.06 34.76 24.07
CA VAL A 150 6.17 36.21 24.14
C VAL A 150 6.16 36.77 22.72
N PRO A 151 5.12 37.50 22.28
CA PRO A 151 5.07 38.14 20.98
C PRO A 151 6.20 39.16 20.83
N LYS A 152 7.01 39.01 19.78
CA LYS A 152 8.14 39.90 19.45
C LYS A 152 7.81 40.81 18.28
N GLU A 153 7.11 40.29 17.28
CA GLU A 153 6.77 41.04 16.07
C GLU A 153 5.34 40.76 15.61
N VAL A 154 4.75 41.74 14.91
CA VAL A 154 3.43 41.62 14.29
C VAL A 154 3.62 41.51 12.78
N VAL A 155 3.02 40.49 12.16
CA VAL A 155 3.07 40.29 10.71
C VAL A 155 1.66 40.26 10.12
N ARG A 156 1.48 40.91 8.96
CA ARG A 156 0.22 40.88 8.19
C ARG A 156 0.32 39.80 7.13
N HIS A 157 -0.48 38.75 7.27
CA HIS A 157 -0.51 37.62 6.36
C HIS A 157 -1.70 37.75 5.37
N ARG A 158 -1.42 38.04 4.09
CA ARG A 158 -2.43 38.24 3.04
C ARG A 158 -2.98 36.88 2.58
N LEU A 159 -4.25 36.59 2.89
CA LEU A 159 -5.00 35.44 2.35
C LEU A 159 -5.82 35.90 1.12
N LYS A 160 -6.31 34.94 0.31
CA LYS A 160 -7.08 35.22 -0.92
C LYS A 160 -8.26 36.18 -0.73
N THR A 161 -8.88 36.21 0.46
CA THR A 161 -10.10 37.00 0.74
C THR A 161 -9.96 37.96 1.92
N LYS A 162 -8.86 37.91 2.68
CA LYS A 162 -8.66 38.76 3.88
C LYS A 162 -7.19 38.89 4.25
N VAL A 163 -6.84 39.96 4.97
CA VAL A 163 -5.54 40.09 5.64
C VAL A 163 -5.69 39.62 7.09
N GLU A 164 -4.89 38.62 7.51
CA GLU A 164 -4.88 38.10 8.88
C GLU A 164 -3.65 38.61 9.64
N ILE A 165 -3.85 39.20 10.82
CA ILE A 165 -2.76 39.61 11.71
C ILE A 165 -2.25 38.40 12.50
N ARG A 166 -0.95 38.13 12.42
CA ARG A 166 -0.28 37.10 13.21
C ARG A 166 0.85 37.72 14.03
N TYR A 167 1.19 37.06 15.14
CA TYR A 167 2.31 37.42 15.99
C TYR A 167 3.42 36.40 15.84
N LEU A 168 4.65 36.88 15.61
CA LEU A 168 5.85 36.07 15.71
C LEU A 168 6.29 36.05 17.18
N CYS A 169 6.16 34.89 17.81
CA CYS A 169 6.34 34.74 19.24
C CYS A 169 7.63 33.97 19.55
N GLN A 170 8.42 34.49 20.50
CA GLN A 170 9.54 33.78 21.09
C GLN A 170 9.02 32.86 22.20
N CYS A 171 9.53 31.62 22.26
CA CYS A 171 9.19 30.70 23.34
C CYS A 171 10.31 30.64 24.38
N ASP A 172 9.97 30.55 25.67
CA ASP A 172 10.94 30.42 26.77
C ASP A 172 11.56 29.00 26.89
N CYS A 173 11.18 28.07 26.01
CA CYS A 173 11.66 26.70 26.01
C CYS A 173 13.09 26.48 25.48
N GLY A 174 13.81 27.54 25.14
CA GLY A 174 15.17 27.48 24.57
C GLY A 174 15.24 27.38 23.04
N ASN A 175 14.12 27.21 22.33
CA ASN A 175 14.10 27.25 20.87
C ASN A 175 14.34 28.69 20.36
N PRO A 176 15.38 28.97 19.55
CA PRO A 176 15.66 30.31 19.06
C PRO A 176 14.70 30.81 17.97
N ALA A 177 13.87 29.93 17.40
CA ALA A 177 12.95 30.29 16.32
C ALA A 177 11.67 30.98 16.83
N LEU A 178 11.27 32.05 16.13
CA LEU A 178 9.98 32.68 16.32
C LEU A 178 8.85 31.83 15.70
N VAL A 179 7.78 31.59 16.44
CA VAL A 179 6.60 30.87 15.94
C VAL A 179 5.46 31.82 15.58
N SER A 180 4.85 31.62 14.41
CA SER A 180 3.69 32.39 13.97
C SER A 180 2.40 31.91 14.62
N VAL A 181 1.74 32.79 15.37
CA VAL A 181 0.52 32.50 16.13
C VAL A 181 -0.56 33.54 15.81
N LYS A 182 -1.83 33.14 15.74
CA LYS A 182 -2.94 34.10 15.52
C LYS A 182 -3.19 34.91 16.79
N LYS A 183 -3.62 36.17 16.64
CA LYS A 183 -4.07 37.01 17.78
C LYS A 183 -5.08 36.27 18.67
N TYR A 184 -6.12 35.71 18.04
CA TYR A 184 -7.18 34.96 18.70
C TYR A 184 -6.65 33.77 19.54
N ASP A 185 -5.61 33.09 19.07
CA ASP A 185 -5.08 31.91 19.77
C ASP A 185 -4.26 32.28 21.02
N LEU A 186 -3.64 33.46 21.02
CA LEU A 186 -2.93 34.01 22.18
C LEU A 186 -3.93 34.48 23.25
N GLU A 187 -4.92 35.28 22.85
CA GLU A 187 -5.90 35.89 23.77
C GLU A 187 -6.78 34.86 24.47
N ASN A 188 -7.17 33.78 23.78
CA ASN A 188 -8.02 32.73 24.34
C ASN A 188 -7.22 31.58 24.96
N GLY A 189 -5.88 31.66 25.00
CA GLY A 189 -5.05 30.60 25.56
C GLY A 189 -5.03 29.29 24.75
N ASN A 190 -5.50 29.29 23.50
CA ASN A 190 -5.45 28.12 22.61
C ASN A 190 -4.01 27.76 22.19
N ARG A 191 -3.08 28.72 22.30
CA ARG A 191 -1.67 28.51 22.03
C ARG A 191 -0.82 29.16 23.11
N THR A 192 -0.27 28.34 24.00
CA THR A 192 0.56 28.78 25.14
C THR A 192 2.04 28.42 25.01
N HIS A 193 2.45 27.67 23.99
CA HIS A 193 3.83 27.24 23.79
C HIS A 193 4.16 27.03 22.30
N CYS A 194 5.44 27.00 21.91
CA CYS A 194 5.81 26.77 20.50
C CYS A 194 5.46 25.36 19.98
N GLY A 195 5.12 24.42 20.86
CA GLY A 195 4.91 23.00 20.56
C GLY A 195 5.85 22.10 21.36
N CYS A 196 6.79 22.69 22.09
CA CYS A 196 7.77 22.03 22.95
C CYS A 196 7.18 21.13 24.05
N GLU A 197 5.94 21.35 24.47
CA GLU A 197 5.26 20.47 25.44
C GLU A 197 4.68 19.22 24.80
N HIS A 198 4.30 19.30 23.52
CA HIS A 198 3.83 18.16 22.75
C HIS A 198 5.01 17.38 22.14
N PHE A 199 6.11 18.07 21.84
CA PHE A 199 7.31 17.52 21.23
C PHE A 199 8.55 17.96 22.02
N PRO A 200 8.95 17.19 23.06
CA PRO A 200 10.06 17.51 23.94
C PRO A 200 11.39 17.78 23.22
N SER A 201 11.58 17.19 22.03
CA SER A 201 12.76 17.36 21.19
C SER A 201 12.92 18.76 20.60
N ASN A 202 11.87 19.57 20.56
CA ASN A 202 11.92 20.95 20.08
C ASN A 202 12.37 21.95 21.17
N ARG A 203 12.72 21.46 22.37
CA ARG A 203 13.32 22.25 23.46
C ARG A 203 14.84 22.43 23.31
N TYR A 204 15.49 21.56 22.54
CA TYR A 204 16.95 21.55 22.43
C TYR A 204 17.40 22.40 21.24
N THR A 205 18.37 23.28 21.50
CA THR A 205 19.06 24.09 20.49
C THR A 205 19.93 23.21 19.58
N ASP A 206 20.61 22.21 20.17
CA ASP A 206 21.36 21.19 19.44
C ASP A 206 20.40 20.14 18.84
N ARG A 207 20.29 20.17 17.51
CA ARG A 207 19.44 19.23 16.75
C ARG A 207 20.01 17.81 16.73
N PHE A 208 21.34 17.64 16.73
CA PHE A 208 21.95 16.31 16.78
C PHE A 208 21.66 15.64 18.13
N TYR A 209 21.79 16.40 19.23
CA TYR A 209 21.40 15.93 20.56
C TYR A 209 19.92 15.51 20.59
N ALA A 210 19.02 16.32 20.04
CA ALA A 210 17.59 16.02 19.98
C ALA A 210 17.28 14.73 19.19
N ILE A 211 17.96 14.51 18.06
CA ILE A 211 17.84 13.29 17.25
C ILE A 211 18.30 12.07 18.05
N PHE A 212 19.48 12.13 18.66
CA PHE A 212 20.01 11.03 19.48
C PHE A 212 19.08 10.71 20.65
N LEU A 213 18.61 11.73 21.37
CA LEU A 213 17.74 11.55 22.54
C LEU A 213 16.40 10.89 22.15
N ASN A 214 15.80 11.35 21.05
CA ASN A 214 14.60 10.71 20.50
C ASN A 214 14.85 9.24 20.12
N HIS A 215 16.01 8.95 19.52
CA HIS A 215 16.37 7.59 19.15
C HIS A 215 16.58 6.71 20.38
N TYR A 216 17.28 7.20 21.41
CA TYR A 216 17.46 6.52 22.69
C TYR A 216 16.13 6.13 23.35
N HIS A 217 15.20 7.09 23.43
CA HIS A 217 13.88 6.84 24.02
C HIS A 217 13.06 5.83 23.21
N SER A 218 13.08 5.94 21.88
CA SER A 218 12.26 5.10 21.01
C SER A 218 12.80 3.68 20.83
N SER A 219 14.13 3.49 20.88
CA SER A 219 14.77 2.20 20.64
C SER A 219 15.14 1.43 21.92
N VAL A 220 15.61 2.11 22.96
CA VAL A 220 16.13 1.48 24.19
C VAL A 220 15.15 1.63 25.34
N VAL A 221 14.78 2.86 25.72
CA VAL A 221 13.95 3.12 26.93
C VAL A 221 12.58 2.46 26.80
N LYS A 222 11.88 2.70 25.68
CA LYS A 222 10.57 2.11 25.42
C LYS A 222 10.61 0.59 25.46
N ARG A 223 11.62 -0.02 24.83
CA ARG A 223 11.75 -1.48 24.72
C ARG A 223 12.13 -2.13 26.04
N THR A 224 13.00 -1.50 26.81
CA THR A 224 13.37 -1.92 28.18
C THR A 224 12.13 -2.00 29.07
N LYS A 225 11.29 -0.96 29.05
CA LYS A 225 10.01 -0.95 29.78
C LYS A 225 9.04 -2.05 29.31
N GLN A 226 8.92 -2.25 28.00
CA GLN A 226 8.05 -3.29 27.42
C GLN A 226 8.46 -4.71 27.81
N LEU A 227 9.76 -4.94 28.01
CA LEU A 227 10.31 -6.24 28.39
C LEU A 227 10.40 -6.42 29.92
N GLY A 228 10.02 -5.41 30.71
CA GLY A 228 10.02 -5.48 32.17
C GLY A 228 11.39 -5.34 32.83
N PHE A 229 12.38 -4.80 32.12
CA PHE A 229 13.70 -4.51 32.70
C PHE A 229 13.73 -3.13 33.37
N THR A 230 14.56 -2.99 34.41
CA THR A 230 14.78 -1.72 35.14
C THR A 230 16.12 -1.09 34.78
N ASP A 231 17.16 -1.89 34.62
CA ASP A 231 18.50 -1.42 34.30
C ASP A 231 18.65 -1.14 32.81
N ILE A 232 19.27 -0.01 32.50
CA ILE A 232 19.46 0.50 31.13
C ILE A 232 20.77 1.30 31.06
N ILE A 233 21.49 1.19 29.96
CA ILE A 233 22.63 2.05 29.64
C ILE A 233 22.22 3.52 29.67
N SER A 234 23.16 4.38 30.06
CA SER A 234 23.01 5.82 29.99
C SER A 234 22.87 6.33 28.55
N PHE A 235 22.39 7.57 28.42
CA PHE A 235 22.28 8.22 27.12
C PHE A 235 23.65 8.40 26.44
N GLU A 236 24.70 8.67 27.20
CA GLU A 236 26.06 8.85 26.65
C GLU A 236 26.67 7.52 26.18
N GLU A 237 26.50 6.43 26.94
CA GLU A 237 26.90 5.09 26.50
C GLU A 237 26.16 4.68 25.24
N PHE A 238 24.84 4.93 25.19
CA PHE A 238 24.04 4.69 23.99
C PHE A 238 24.59 5.43 22.78
N LYS A 239 24.82 6.75 22.91
CA LYS A 239 25.35 7.60 21.84
C LYS A 239 26.71 7.11 21.36
N TYR A 240 27.57 6.67 22.27
CA TYR A 240 28.87 6.09 21.93
C TYR A 240 28.72 4.80 21.12
N PHE A 241 27.94 3.82 21.59
CA PHE A 241 27.83 2.53 20.92
C PHE A 241 27.23 2.62 19.52
N ILE A 242 26.15 3.37 19.31
CA ILE A 242 25.50 3.42 17.99
C ILE A 242 26.36 4.06 16.89
N GLN A 243 27.49 4.69 17.25
CA GLN A 243 28.47 5.24 16.32
C GLN A 243 29.62 4.28 16.01
N LEU A 244 29.69 3.14 16.68
CA LEU A 244 30.69 2.12 16.42
C LEU A 244 30.30 1.21 15.24
N PRO A 245 31.30 0.63 14.54
CA PRO A 245 31.06 -0.40 13.54
C PRO A 245 30.30 -1.60 14.12
N CYS A 246 29.52 -2.26 13.27
CA CYS A 246 28.76 -3.45 13.65
C CYS A 246 29.70 -4.51 14.25
N HIS A 247 29.37 -4.99 15.44
CA HIS A 247 30.13 -6.00 16.15
C HIS A 247 30.24 -7.31 15.38
N TYR A 248 29.26 -7.62 14.53
CA TYR A 248 29.18 -8.89 13.80
C TYR A 248 29.82 -8.85 12.41
N CYS A 249 29.64 -7.79 11.62
CA CYS A 249 30.14 -7.74 10.24
C CYS A 249 31.12 -6.60 9.95
N GLY A 250 31.36 -5.72 10.93
CA GLY A 250 32.21 -4.54 10.74
C GLY A 250 31.58 -3.41 9.94
N ASP A 251 30.31 -3.51 9.51
CA ASP A 251 29.63 -2.42 8.77
C ASP A 251 29.68 -1.12 9.58
N PRO A 252 30.19 -0.01 9.02
CA PRO A 252 30.37 1.22 9.77
C PRO A 252 29.02 1.79 10.20
N PHE A 253 28.01 1.76 9.32
CA PHE A 253 26.66 2.26 9.59
C PHE A 253 25.63 1.48 8.77
N SER A 254 24.39 1.42 9.26
CA SER A 254 23.29 0.73 8.56
C SER A 254 21.94 1.45 8.61
N ALA A 255 21.89 2.59 9.29
CA ALA A 255 20.72 3.45 9.33
C ALA A 255 21.17 4.92 9.29
N MET A 256 20.30 5.76 8.76
CA MET A 256 20.45 7.20 8.77
C MET A 256 19.31 7.79 9.61
N LEU A 257 19.64 8.38 10.76
CA LEU A 257 18.70 9.15 11.56
C LEU A 257 18.51 10.51 10.90
N LYS A 258 17.25 10.90 10.73
CA LYS A 258 16.85 12.22 10.27
C LYS A 258 16.02 12.88 11.34
N ASP A 259 16.12 14.20 11.43
CA ASP A 259 15.16 14.96 12.20
C ASP A 259 13.74 14.79 11.62
N ARG A 260 12.74 14.68 12.48
CA ARG A 260 11.35 14.50 12.03
C ARG A 260 10.80 15.85 11.59
N ASP A 261 10.67 16.06 10.28
CA ASP A 261 9.89 17.19 9.75
C ASP A 261 8.40 16.95 10.08
N SER A 262 7.89 17.70 11.05
CA SER A 262 6.57 17.52 11.63
C SER A 262 5.47 18.11 10.73
N GLY A 263 5.48 17.88 9.40
CA GLY A 263 4.39 18.26 8.48
C GLY A 263 3.93 19.72 8.52
N ARG A 264 4.65 20.57 9.23
CA ARG A 264 4.39 21.98 9.49
C ARG A 264 5.74 22.64 9.33
N LYS A 265 6.15 22.84 8.06
CA LYS A 265 7.36 23.55 7.60
C LYS A 265 8.12 24.20 8.76
N LEU A 266 8.83 23.39 9.54
CA LEU A 266 9.91 23.88 10.35
C LEU A 266 11.05 23.80 9.35
N HIS A 267 11.74 24.90 9.13
CA HIS A 267 12.97 24.90 8.36
C HIS A 267 14.00 24.05 9.12
N VAL A 268 13.89 22.72 9.03
CA VAL A 268 14.92 21.81 9.49
C VAL A 268 15.77 21.50 8.27
N LEU A 269 17.03 21.89 8.38
CA LEU A 269 18.02 21.82 7.32
C LEU A 269 18.15 20.36 6.81
N PRO A 270 18.25 20.14 5.49
CA PRO A 270 18.54 18.84 4.89
C PRO A 270 19.83 18.17 5.39
N GLU A 271 20.69 18.90 6.10
CA GLU A 271 22.05 18.52 6.47
C GLU A 271 22.18 17.77 7.82
N ALA A 272 21.13 17.74 8.65
CA ALA A 272 21.16 17.05 9.95
C ALA A 272 20.84 15.55 9.83
N ALA A 273 21.66 14.81 9.07
CA ALA A 273 21.59 13.36 8.95
C ALA A 273 22.72 12.69 9.73
N ILE A 274 22.39 11.71 10.57
CA ILE A 274 23.38 10.96 11.38
C ILE A 274 23.39 9.52 10.94
N TRP A 275 24.53 9.03 10.47
CA TRP A 275 24.73 7.62 10.18
C TRP A 275 25.03 6.87 11.48
N VAL A 276 24.28 5.80 11.73
CA VAL A 276 24.37 5.01 12.96
C VAL A 276 24.17 3.53 12.68
N ASN A 277 24.60 2.72 13.64
CA ASN A 277 24.11 1.36 13.84
C ASN A 277 23.06 1.32 14.95
N GLY A 278 22.37 0.19 15.05
CA GLY A 278 21.52 -0.10 16.20
C GLY A 278 22.32 -0.75 17.34
N LEU A 279 21.58 -1.24 18.33
CA LEU A 279 22.10 -2.09 19.38
C LEU A 279 21.48 -3.48 19.28
N ASP A 280 22.31 -4.51 19.39
CA ASP A 280 21.88 -5.87 19.66
C ASP A 280 22.13 -6.21 21.13
N ARG A 281 21.26 -7.03 21.70
CA ARG A 281 21.44 -7.61 23.03
C ARG A 281 22.10 -8.96 22.85
N VAL A 282 23.33 -9.11 23.33
CA VAL A 282 24.11 -10.34 23.20
C VAL A 282 23.29 -11.52 23.73
N GLU A 283 22.78 -11.39 24.96
CA GLU A 283 21.79 -12.29 25.53
C GLU A 283 20.40 -11.64 25.53
N ASN A 284 19.47 -12.23 24.79
CA ASN A 284 18.10 -11.73 24.65
C ASN A 284 17.28 -11.73 25.95
N LYS A 285 17.69 -12.53 26.94
CA LYS A 285 17.05 -12.63 28.26
C LYS A 285 17.48 -11.52 29.22
N LYS A 286 18.53 -10.76 28.90
CA LYS A 286 19.04 -9.64 29.68
C LYS A 286 18.61 -8.30 29.04
N GLY A 287 18.60 -7.25 29.85
CA GLY A 287 18.25 -5.89 29.43
C GLY A 287 19.35 -5.21 28.59
N TYR A 288 19.16 -3.92 28.33
CA TYR A 288 20.17 -3.09 27.67
C TYR A 288 21.17 -2.56 28.70
N ILE A 289 22.06 -3.42 29.17
CA ILE A 289 23.12 -3.06 30.13
C ILE A 289 24.49 -3.09 29.43
N ILE A 290 25.46 -2.33 29.95
CA ILE A 290 26.76 -2.10 29.30
C ILE A 290 27.46 -3.38 28.81
N ASN A 291 27.43 -4.46 29.61
CA ASN A 291 28.08 -5.73 29.29
C ASN A 291 27.21 -6.71 28.48
N ASN A 292 26.03 -6.30 28.05
CA ASN A 292 25.09 -7.13 27.28
C ASN A 292 24.66 -6.48 25.96
N VAL A 293 25.21 -5.32 25.60
CA VAL A 293 24.87 -4.62 24.36
C VAL A 293 26.10 -4.52 23.46
N VAL A 294 25.87 -4.65 22.17
CA VAL A 294 26.90 -4.43 21.14
C VAL A 294 26.34 -3.60 20.00
N PRO A 295 27.17 -2.76 19.34
CA PRO A 295 26.77 -2.08 18.11
C PRO A 295 26.41 -3.12 17.07
N CYS A 296 25.27 -2.96 16.40
CA CYS A 296 24.80 -3.96 15.46
C CYS A 296 24.05 -3.33 14.29
N CYS A 297 24.43 -3.72 13.07
CA CYS A 297 23.71 -3.29 11.89
C CYS A 297 22.31 -3.91 11.83
N THR A 298 21.37 -3.24 11.17
CA THR A 298 19.99 -3.70 11.05
C THR A 298 19.89 -5.13 10.51
N HIS A 299 20.77 -5.48 9.57
CA HIS A 299 20.79 -6.78 8.94
C HIS A 299 21.29 -7.89 9.88
N CYS A 300 22.45 -7.71 10.53
CA CYS A 300 22.97 -8.68 11.51
C CYS A 300 22.01 -8.87 12.69
N ASN A 301 21.42 -7.78 13.20
CA ASN A 301 20.46 -7.83 14.30
C ASN A 301 19.23 -8.69 13.94
N LYS A 302 18.76 -8.56 12.69
CA LYS A 302 17.66 -9.35 12.17
C LYS A 302 18.05 -10.81 11.94
N ALA A 303 19.24 -11.05 11.39
CA ALA A 303 19.76 -12.39 11.13
C ALA A 303 19.98 -13.19 12.42
N LYS A 304 20.51 -12.56 13.47
CA LYS A 304 20.64 -13.14 14.81
C LYS A 304 19.26 -13.39 15.43
N GLY A 305 18.40 -12.37 15.44
CA GLY A 305 17.06 -12.48 15.99
C GLY A 305 17.05 -12.99 17.43
N GLU A 306 16.50 -14.19 17.63
CA GLU A 306 16.39 -14.82 18.96
C GLU A 306 17.60 -15.70 19.32
N LEU A 307 18.48 -16.01 18.36
CA LEU A 307 19.66 -16.84 18.58
C LEU A 307 20.59 -16.21 19.62
N SER A 308 21.20 -17.05 20.45
CA SER A 308 22.38 -16.67 21.23
C SER A 308 23.55 -16.30 20.31
N TYR A 309 24.55 -15.66 20.89
CA TYR A 309 25.78 -15.30 20.18
C TYR A 309 26.44 -16.54 19.56
N GLU A 310 26.54 -17.62 20.33
CA GLU A 310 27.18 -18.88 19.92
C GLU A 310 26.39 -19.59 18.83
N GLU A 311 25.06 -19.64 18.94
CA GLU A 311 24.19 -20.22 17.91
C GLU A 311 24.25 -19.41 16.61
N PHE A 312 24.26 -18.09 16.69
CA PHE A 312 24.42 -17.24 15.51
C PHE A 312 25.79 -17.45 14.86
N ARG A 313 26.85 -17.56 15.67
CA ARG A 313 28.19 -17.87 15.16
C ARG A 313 28.25 -19.21 14.46
N ALA A 314 27.70 -20.25 15.07
CA ALA A 314 27.62 -21.58 14.48
C ALA A 314 26.81 -21.60 13.17
N LEU A 315 25.71 -20.84 13.11
CA LEU A 315 24.91 -20.71 11.89
C LEU A 315 25.72 -20.12 10.73
N ILE A 316 26.41 -18.98 10.96
CA ILE A 316 27.22 -18.33 9.92
C ILE A 316 28.34 -19.27 9.44
N LEU A 317 29.03 -19.97 10.34
CA LEU A 317 30.05 -20.95 9.97
C LEU A 317 29.49 -22.10 9.11
N LYS A 318 28.32 -22.64 9.47
CA LYS A 318 27.64 -23.67 8.65
C LYS A 318 27.29 -23.14 7.26
N ILE A 319 26.76 -21.92 7.18
CA ILE A 319 26.41 -21.30 5.89
C ILE A 319 27.68 -21.06 5.07
N TYR A 320 28.74 -20.55 5.68
CA TYR A 320 30.01 -20.34 5.00
C TYR A 320 30.55 -21.64 4.40
N GLN A 321 30.61 -22.71 5.18
CA GLN A 321 31.12 -24.00 4.70
C GLN A 321 30.26 -24.61 3.59
N VAL A 322 28.94 -24.64 3.76
CA VAL A 322 28.04 -25.32 2.81
C VAL A 322 27.79 -24.47 1.57
N PHE A 323 27.45 -23.19 1.74
CA PHE A 323 27.05 -22.33 0.64
C PHE A 323 28.24 -21.63 -0.04
N VAL A 324 29.15 -21.05 0.76
CA VAL A 324 30.27 -20.27 0.21
C VAL A 324 31.36 -21.20 -0.32
N VAL A 325 31.85 -22.15 0.48
CA VAL A 325 32.94 -23.06 0.10
C VAL A 325 32.46 -24.18 -0.84
N ASN A 326 31.39 -24.89 -0.48
CA ASN A 326 30.91 -26.03 -1.28
C ASN A 326 29.89 -25.65 -2.38
N GLY A 327 29.61 -24.36 -2.57
CA GLY A 327 28.67 -23.90 -3.61
C GLY A 327 27.20 -24.30 -3.39
N GLY A 328 26.82 -24.67 -2.17
CA GLY A 328 25.50 -25.23 -1.86
C GLY A 328 25.36 -26.72 -2.20
N VAL A 329 26.46 -27.38 -2.57
CA VAL A 329 26.52 -28.83 -2.74
C VAL A 329 26.68 -29.47 -1.37
N ILE A 330 25.65 -30.20 -0.95
CA ILE A 330 25.70 -31.01 0.26
C ILE A 330 26.38 -32.34 -0.12
N PRO A 331 27.51 -32.73 0.51
CA PRO A 331 28.13 -34.03 0.29
C PRO A 331 27.10 -35.13 0.50
N LYS A 332 26.94 -36.03 -0.49
CA LYS A 332 25.88 -37.05 -0.61
C LYS A 332 25.25 -37.44 0.73
N TRP A 333 24.11 -36.82 1.02
CA TRP A 333 23.25 -37.21 2.13
C TRP A 333 22.71 -38.61 1.83
N LYS A 334 23.00 -39.58 2.71
CA LYS A 334 22.32 -40.89 2.69
C LYS A 334 21.00 -40.71 3.44
N PRO A 335 19.84 -40.89 2.76
CA PRO A 335 18.56 -40.87 3.44
C PRO A 335 18.52 -42.00 4.45
N HIS A 336 18.59 -41.68 5.75
CA HIS A 336 18.06 -42.59 6.74
C HIS A 336 16.56 -42.32 6.81
N ILE A 337 15.83 -43.17 6.09
CA ILE A 337 14.36 -43.34 5.96
C ILE A 337 13.94 -43.16 4.48
N PRO A 338 13.61 -44.25 3.76
CA PRO A 338 13.04 -44.17 2.43
C PRO A 338 11.56 -43.78 2.56
N ILE A 339 11.18 -42.62 2.03
CA ILE A 339 9.86 -42.48 1.45
C ILE A 339 10.05 -42.87 -0.02
N GLU A 340 9.80 -44.15 -0.33
CA GLU A 340 9.64 -44.55 -1.73
C GLU A 340 8.35 -43.91 -2.26
N VAL A 341 8.48 -42.75 -2.90
CA VAL A 341 7.48 -42.28 -3.85
C VAL A 341 8.12 -42.40 -5.22
N THR A 342 7.96 -43.57 -5.86
CA THR A 342 8.15 -43.68 -7.30
C THR A 342 6.95 -43.03 -7.97
N PRO A 343 7.11 -41.95 -8.76
CA PRO A 343 6.01 -41.43 -9.56
C PRO A 343 5.76 -42.41 -10.72
N ILE A 344 4.67 -43.17 -10.68
CA ILE A 344 4.21 -43.93 -11.84
C ILE A 344 3.36 -42.98 -12.68
N SER A 345 3.92 -42.51 -13.81
CA SER A 345 3.20 -41.79 -14.84
C SER A 345 2.05 -42.63 -15.40
N HIS A 346 0.96 -41.98 -15.83
CA HIS A 346 -0.14 -42.65 -16.54
C HIS A 346 0.38 -43.38 -17.78
N PRO A 347 0.12 -44.69 -17.95
CA PRO A 347 0.45 -45.37 -19.19
C PRO A 347 -0.48 -44.87 -20.32
N PRO A 348 0.04 -44.69 -21.54
CA PRO A 348 -0.72 -44.19 -22.67
C PRO A 348 -1.87 -45.15 -23.05
N ARG A 349 -2.94 -44.59 -23.63
CA ARG A 349 -4.06 -45.40 -24.14
C ARG A 349 -3.56 -46.36 -25.22
N PRO A 350 -4.10 -47.59 -25.31
CA PRO A 350 -3.77 -48.50 -26.40
C PRO A 350 -4.08 -47.85 -27.76
N ASP A 351 -3.13 -47.89 -28.69
CA ASP A 351 -3.26 -47.26 -30.02
C ASP A 351 -4.21 -48.03 -30.97
N ARG A 352 -4.57 -49.27 -30.61
CA ARG A 352 -5.44 -50.16 -31.36
C ARG A 352 -6.15 -51.17 -30.44
N THR A 353 -7.22 -51.79 -30.95
CA THR A 353 -7.96 -52.83 -30.24
C THR A 353 -7.33 -54.21 -30.42
N TYR A 354 -7.10 -54.92 -29.31
CA TYR A 354 -6.54 -56.27 -29.30
C TYR A 354 -7.63 -57.36 -29.30
N THR A 355 -7.36 -58.51 -29.92
CA THR A 355 -8.16 -59.75 -29.76
C THR A 355 -7.86 -60.42 -28.41
N PRO A 356 -8.73 -61.28 -27.87
CA PRO A 356 -8.53 -61.89 -26.54
C PRO A 356 -7.24 -62.70 -26.44
N ASP A 357 -6.92 -63.46 -27.49
CA ASP A 357 -5.73 -64.31 -27.53
C ASP A 357 -4.43 -63.47 -27.57
N GLU A 358 -4.45 -62.32 -28.26
CA GLU A 358 -3.31 -61.37 -28.29
C GLU A 358 -3.10 -60.61 -26.97
N MET A 359 -4.10 -60.58 -26.10
CA MET A 359 -4.01 -59.90 -24.80
C MET A 359 -3.32 -60.77 -23.75
N ILE A 360 -3.35 -62.10 -23.88
CA ILE A 360 -2.73 -63.03 -22.92
C ILE A 360 -1.21 -62.77 -22.83
N GLY A 361 -0.71 -62.67 -21.60
CA GLY A 361 0.68 -62.37 -21.29
C GLY A 361 1.07 -60.89 -21.40
N LYS A 362 0.20 -60.02 -21.95
CA LYS A 362 0.45 -58.58 -22.03
C LYS A 362 -0.09 -57.83 -20.82
N THR A 363 0.58 -56.73 -20.50
CA THR A 363 0.20 -55.81 -19.42
C THR A 363 -0.49 -54.57 -19.97
N PHE A 364 -1.68 -54.28 -19.47
CA PHE A 364 -2.48 -53.10 -19.78
C PHE A 364 -2.69 -52.31 -18.50
N GLY A 365 -2.05 -51.14 -18.40
CA GLY A 365 -1.95 -50.44 -17.12
C GLY A 365 -1.13 -51.26 -16.11
N TRP A 366 -1.77 -51.67 -15.02
CA TRP A 366 -1.23 -52.52 -13.96
C TRP A 366 -1.79 -53.94 -13.99
N LEU A 367 -2.51 -54.31 -15.05
CA LEU A 367 -3.13 -55.62 -15.20
C LEU A 367 -2.39 -56.44 -16.26
N THR A 368 -1.77 -57.54 -15.85
CA THR A 368 -1.26 -58.55 -16.78
C THR A 368 -2.35 -59.57 -17.02
N VAL A 369 -2.77 -59.75 -18.27
CA VAL A 369 -3.84 -60.70 -18.63
C VAL A 369 -3.27 -62.12 -18.62
N LEU A 370 -3.90 -63.02 -17.89
CA LEU A 370 -3.48 -64.42 -17.77
C LEU A 370 -4.35 -65.37 -18.61
N SER A 371 -5.66 -65.14 -18.61
CA SER A 371 -6.63 -65.95 -19.36
C SER A 371 -7.91 -65.16 -19.61
N TYR A 372 -8.87 -65.73 -20.35
CA TYR A 372 -10.18 -65.12 -20.59
C TYR A 372 -11.30 -66.16 -20.67
N GLU A 373 -12.53 -65.70 -20.41
CA GLU A 373 -13.76 -66.48 -20.53
C GLU A 373 -14.83 -65.71 -21.33
N ARG A 374 -15.66 -66.45 -22.07
CA ARG A 374 -16.80 -65.89 -22.83
C ARG A 374 -18.07 -66.01 -22.01
N HIS A 375 -18.79 -64.91 -21.88
CA HIS A 375 -20.06 -64.84 -21.17
C HIS A 375 -21.15 -64.27 -22.06
N ILE A 376 -22.40 -64.53 -21.69
CA ILE A 376 -23.59 -63.99 -22.35
C ILE A 376 -24.34 -63.14 -21.34
N ARG A 377 -24.68 -61.91 -21.71
CA ARG A 377 -25.49 -61.01 -20.89
C ARG A 377 -26.95 -61.48 -20.88
N PRO A 378 -27.76 -61.09 -19.88
CA PRO A 378 -29.20 -61.37 -19.90
C PRO A 378 -29.93 -60.85 -21.17
N SER A 379 -29.36 -59.84 -21.84
CA SER A 379 -29.83 -59.31 -23.12
C SER A 379 -29.47 -60.18 -24.35
N GLY A 380 -28.82 -61.33 -24.17
CA GLY A 380 -28.36 -62.22 -25.24
C GLY A 380 -27.01 -61.83 -25.87
N GLN A 381 -26.44 -60.68 -25.50
CA GLN A 381 -25.17 -60.21 -26.06
C GLN A 381 -23.96 -60.93 -25.42
N SER A 382 -23.07 -61.49 -26.24
CA SER A 382 -21.82 -62.07 -25.75
C SER A 382 -20.78 -61.00 -25.39
N TYR A 383 -20.01 -61.24 -24.32
CA TYR A 383 -18.90 -60.40 -23.88
C TYR A 383 -17.79 -61.26 -23.28
N ILE A 384 -16.58 -60.71 -23.20
CA ILE A 384 -15.39 -61.44 -22.74
C ILE A 384 -14.89 -60.84 -21.43
N LYS A 385 -14.71 -61.70 -20.43
CA LYS A 385 -14.04 -61.36 -19.18
C LYS A 385 -12.59 -61.83 -19.25
N LEU A 386 -11.68 -60.93 -18.92
CA LEU A 386 -10.26 -61.22 -18.79
C LEU A 386 -9.94 -61.50 -17.33
N HIS A 387 -9.23 -62.58 -17.05
CA HIS A 387 -8.63 -62.84 -15.74
C HIS A 387 -7.21 -62.31 -15.75
N CYS A 388 -6.95 -61.36 -14.87
CA CYS A 388 -5.71 -60.60 -14.82
C CYS A 388 -5.06 -60.73 -13.46
N GLN A 389 -3.73 -60.69 -13.45
CA GLN A 389 -2.92 -60.48 -12.27
C GLN A 389 -2.54 -59.01 -12.18
N CYS A 390 -2.88 -58.34 -11.08
CA CYS A 390 -2.48 -56.94 -10.90
C CYS A 390 -1.07 -56.84 -10.32
N VAL A 391 -0.36 -55.75 -10.62
CA VAL A 391 0.96 -55.42 -10.02
C VAL A 391 0.92 -55.44 -8.49
N CYS A 392 -0.21 -55.09 -7.88
CA CYS A 392 -0.37 -55.16 -6.42
C CYS A 392 -0.46 -56.59 -5.85
N GLY A 393 -0.40 -57.63 -6.68
CA GLY A 393 -0.51 -59.02 -6.26
C GLY A 393 -1.93 -59.58 -6.22
N ASN A 394 -2.97 -58.75 -6.37
CA ASN A 394 -4.36 -59.23 -6.35
C ASN A 394 -4.84 -59.71 -7.73
N PRO A 395 -5.56 -60.85 -7.81
CA PRO A 395 -6.25 -61.27 -9.02
C PRO A 395 -7.45 -60.36 -9.29
N HIS A 396 -7.77 -60.13 -10.57
CA HIS A 396 -8.89 -59.30 -10.98
C HIS A 396 -9.53 -59.78 -12.27
N THR A 397 -10.85 -59.68 -12.34
CA THR A 397 -11.61 -60.00 -13.56
C THR A 397 -12.15 -58.73 -14.18
N ALA A 398 -11.67 -58.38 -15.38
CA ALA A 398 -12.01 -57.14 -16.08
C ALA A 398 -12.77 -57.43 -17.39
N ASP A 399 -13.60 -56.48 -17.84
CA ASP A 399 -14.22 -56.57 -19.17
C ASP A 399 -13.19 -56.22 -20.27
N LYS A 400 -13.07 -57.08 -21.29
CA LYS A 400 -12.11 -56.91 -22.39
C LYS A 400 -12.24 -55.57 -23.11
N TYR A 401 -13.45 -55.07 -23.28
CA TYR A 401 -13.72 -53.79 -23.94
C TYR A 401 -13.19 -52.62 -23.12
N GLU A 402 -13.40 -52.65 -21.80
CA GLU A 402 -12.96 -51.58 -20.88
C GLU A 402 -11.42 -51.54 -20.73
N VAL A 403 -10.75 -52.70 -20.78
CA VAL A 403 -9.28 -52.77 -20.79
C VAL A 403 -8.72 -52.21 -22.11
N ASN A 404 -9.30 -52.58 -23.26
CA ASN A 404 -8.90 -52.03 -24.57
C ASN A 404 -9.11 -50.51 -24.68
N LYS A 405 -10.16 -49.97 -24.05
CA LYS A 405 -10.39 -48.51 -23.98
C LYS A 405 -9.47 -47.79 -23.00
N GLY A 406 -8.73 -48.54 -22.17
CA GLY A 406 -7.91 -47.97 -21.09
C GLY A 406 -8.71 -47.46 -19.90
N ASN A 407 -9.97 -47.88 -19.75
CA ASN A 407 -10.83 -47.49 -18.63
C ASN A 407 -10.60 -48.37 -17.38
N THR A 408 -10.20 -49.63 -17.58
CA THR A 408 -9.84 -50.55 -16.49
C THR A 408 -8.33 -50.82 -16.54
N ILE A 409 -7.59 -50.16 -15.65
CA ILE A 409 -6.12 -50.19 -15.63
C ILE A 409 -5.53 -50.87 -14.40
N SER A 410 -6.34 -51.31 -13.44
CA SER A 410 -5.90 -52.03 -12.23
C SER A 410 -7.04 -52.84 -11.66
N CYS A 411 -6.80 -53.64 -10.62
CA CYS A 411 -7.85 -54.37 -9.90
C CYS A 411 -8.80 -53.48 -9.07
N GLY A 412 -8.76 -52.17 -9.32
CA GLY A 412 -9.25 -51.14 -8.41
C GLY A 412 -8.19 -50.66 -7.43
N CYS A 413 -7.01 -51.31 -7.30
CA CYS A 413 -5.96 -50.86 -6.39
C CYS A 413 -5.33 -49.53 -6.80
N PHE A 414 -5.27 -49.20 -8.10
CA PHE A 414 -4.82 -47.88 -8.55
C PHE A 414 -5.82 -46.82 -8.08
N ASN A 415 -7.11 -47.03 -8.35
CA ASN A 415 -8.15 -46.18 -7.80
C ASN A 415 -8.24 -46.27 -6.26
N SER A 416 -7.75 -47.31 -5.60
CA SER A 416 -7.68 -47.40 -4.13
C SER A 416 -6.46 -46.66 -3.57
N LEU A 417 -5.38 -46.53 -4.35
CA LEU A 417 -4.21 -45.70 -4.06
C LEU A 417 -4.52 -44.21 -4.25
N PHE A 418 -5.49 -43.85 -5.10
CA PHE A 418 -5.85 -42.46 -5.40
C PHE A 418 -7.27 -42.04 -4.93
N ILE A 419 -8.19 -42.98 -4.69
CA ILE A 419 -9.60 -42.78 -4.33
C ILE A 419 -10.05 -43.89 -3.36
N LYS A 420 -9.46 -43.93 -2.16
CA LYS A 420 -10.08 -44.34 -0.88
C LYS A 420 -8.99 -44.70 0.14
N SER A 421 -8.50 -43.70 0.87
CA SER A 421 -8.30 -43.88 2.30
C SER A 421 -8.42 -42.52 3.02
N LYS A 422 -9.32 -42.44 4.00
CA LYS A 422 -9.50 -41.26 4.85
C LYS A 422 -8.40 -41.14 5.93
N HIS A 423 -7.44 -42.08 5.96
CA HIS A 423 -6.43 -42.18 7.00
C HIS A 423 -4.97 -42.23 6.50
N GLN A 424 -4.71 -42.45 5.21
CA GLN A 424 -3.33 -42.53 4.69
C GLN A 424 -2.94 -41.39 3.75
N ASP A 425 -3.57 -40.22 3.86
CA ASP A 425 -2.92 -39.04 3.30
C ASP A 425 -3.03 -37.76 4.14
N ARG A 426 -2.87 -37.93 5.47
CA ARG A 426 -2.71 -36.79 6.37
C ARG A 426 -1.44 -36.01 6.03
N VAL A 427 -0.38 -36.68 5.57
CA VAL A 427 0.87 -36.05 5.11
C VAL A 427 0.64 -35.17 3.88
N THR A 428 0.06 -35.66 2.79
CA THR A 428 -0.21 -34.80 1.61
C THR A 428 -1.30 -33.78 1.90
N ALA A 429 -2.25 -34.05 2.80
CA ALA A 429 -3.18 -33.01 3.25
C ALA A 429 -2.44 -31.85 3.95
N ILE A 430 -1.46 -32.16 4.80
CA ILE A 430 -0.57 -31.17 5.42
C ILE A 430 0.25 -30.45 4.32
N MET A 431 0.90 -31.19 3.41
CA MET A 431 1.69 -30.61 2.32
C MET A 431 0.85 -29.73 1.39
N THR A 432 -0.37 -30.14 1.07
CA THR A 432 -1.33 -29.37 0.26
C THR A 432 -1.69 -28.06 0.95
N ASN A 433 -1.85 -28.07 2.27
CA ASN A 433 -2.11 -26.85 3.03
C ASN A 433 -0.88 -25.92 3.05
N LEU A 434 0.34 -26.46 3.13
CA LEU A 434 1.56 -25.67 2.98
C LEU A 434 1.67 -25.06 1.57
N TYR A 435 1.40 -25.86 0.54
CA TYR A 435 1.41 -25.42 -0.86
C TYR A 435 0.39 -24.32 -1.14
N LYS A 436 -0.83 -24.44 -0.59
CA LYS A 436 -1.87 -23.39 -0.68
C LYS A 436 -1.39 -22.06 -0.10
N LYS A 437 -0.60 -22.07 0.98
CA LYS A 437 -0.01 -20.84 1.54
C LYS A 437 1.00 -20.21 0.58
N VAL A 438 1.84 -21.03 -0.06
CA VAL A 438 2.79 -20.55 -1.07
C VAL A 438 2.07 -19.98 -2.28
N LYS A 439 1.07 -20.68 -2.84
CA LYS A 439 0.22 -20.17 -3.93
C LYS A 439 -0.44 -18.85 -3.59
N SER A 440 -1.06 -18.77 -2.41
CA SER A 440 -1.71 -17.55 -1.94
C SER A 440 -0.74 -16.39 -1.77
N ARG A 441 0.45 -16.64 -1.20
CA ARG A 441 1.50 -15.62 -1.07
C ARG A 441 1.99 -15.15 -2.45
N SER A 442 2.26 -16.07 -3.37
CA SER A 442 2.71 -15.78 -4.74
C SER A 442 1.74 -14.81 -5.43
N LYS A 443 0.45 -15.16 -5.42
CA LYS A 443 -0.58 -14.37 -6.09
C LYS A 443 -0.91 -13.07 -5.36
N ASN A 444 -1.23 -13.14 -4.07
CA ASN A 444 -1.87 -12.02 -3.36
C ASN A 444 -0.87 -11.01 -2.79
N ILE A 445 0.37 -11.44 -2.52
CA ILE A 445 1.39 -10.58 -1.90
C ILE A 445 2.46 -10.18 -2.90
N LEU A 446 2.88 -11.10 -3.77
CA LEU A 446 3.98 -10.88 -4.70
C LEU A 446 3.53 -10.56 -6.12
N GLY A 447 2.25 -10.79 -6.47
CA GLY A 447 1.70 -10.50 -7.80
C GLY A 447 2.07 -11.52 -8.88
N PHE A 448 2.60 -12.69 -8.52
CA PHE A 448 2.96 -13.75 -9.46
C PHE A 448 1.86 -14.81 -9.58
N ASN A 449 1.46 -15.12 -10.81
CA ASN A 449 0.44 -16.14 -11.09
C ASN A 449 1.05 -17.55 -11.15
N ASP A 450 2.27 -17.66 -11.67
CA ASP A 450 2.97 -18.93 -11.79
C ASP A 450 3.70 -19.28 -10.49
N VAL A 451 3.72 -20.58 -10.19
CA VAL A 451 4.27 -21.18 -8.98
C VAL A 451 4.63 -22.61 -9.28
N LEU A 452 5.66 -23.14 -8.61
CA LEU A 452 6.07 -24.54 -8.64
C LEU A 452 4.89 -25.51 -8.76
N PRO A 453 4.98 -26.56 -9.60
CA PRO A 453 4.10 -27.72 -9.51
C PRO A 453 4.09 -28.31 -8.09
N PHE A 454 3.01 -28.99 -7.71
CA PHE A 454 2.85 -29.49 -6.34
C PHE A 454 3.92 -30.53 -5.98
N GLU A 455 4.27 -31.38 -6.94
CA GLU A 455 5.28 -32.42 -6.81
C GLU A 455 6.67 -31.82 -6.60
N ALA A 456 7.03 -30.80 -7.41
CA ALA A 456 8.26 -30.04 -7.27
C ALA A 456 8.33 -29.35 -5.90
N PHE A 457 7.24 -28.70 -5.47
CA PHE A 457 7.12 -28.09 -4.14
C PHE A 457 7.43 -29.10 -3.02
N CYS A 458 6.76 -30.26 -3.02
CA CYS A 458 6.96 -31.31 -2.02
C CYS A 458 8.41 -31.82 -2.00
N SER A 459 9.02 -32.00 -3.18
CA SER A 459 10.42 -32.38 -3.31
C SER A 459 11.35 -31.33 -2.69
N PHE A 460 11.16 -30.05 -3.00
CA PHE A 460 12.01 -29.00 -2.46
C PHE A 460 11.91 -28.90 -0.93
N ILE A 461 10.70 -28.81 -0.36
CA ILE A 461 10.57 -28.54 1.08
C ILE A 461 11.03 -29.70 1.98
N THR A 462 11.21 -30.90 1.43
CA THR A 462 11.72 -32.07 2.15
C THR A 462 13.24 -32.23 2.04
N GLN A 463 13.91 -31.40 1.25
CA GLN A 463 15.35 -31.40 1.14
C GLN A 463 16.00 -30.61 2.30
N PRO A 464 17.25 -30.97 2.67
CA PRO A 464 18.03 -30.17 3.60
C PRO A 464 18.23 -28.74 3.08
N CYS A 465 18.45 -27.81 3.98
CA CYS A 465 18.65 -26.42 3.63
C CYS A 465 19.85 -26.25 2.70
N PHE A 466 19.64 -25.63 1.54
CA PHE A 466 20.66 -25.32 0.55
C PHE A 466 21.82 -24.49 1.13
N TYR A 467 21.53 -23.62 2.09
CA TYR A 467 22.52 -22.70 2.65
C TYR A 467 23.38 -23.32 3.75
N CYS A 468 22.79 -24.05 4.70
CA CYS A 468 23.50 -24.55 5.89
C CYS A 468 23.45 -26.06 6.09
N GLY A 469 22.73 -26.80 5.24
CA GLY A 469 22.55 -28.24 5.34
C GLY A 469 21.57 -28.73 6.42
N GLU A 470 20.86 -27.83 7.11
CA GLU A 470 19.90 -28.22 8.15
C GLU A 470 18.80 -29.14 7.58
N PRO A 471 18.61 -30.37 8.09
CA PRO A 471 17.64 -31.33 7.56
C PRO A 471 16.20 -30.80 7.57
N HIS A 472 15.81 -30.11 8.64
CA HIS A 472 14.51 -29.46 8.75
C HIS A 472 14.51 -28.39 9.85
N SER A 473 13.77 -27.30 9.67
CA SER A 473 13.60 -26.28 10.72
C SER A 473 12.14 -26.03 11.10
N ASN A 474 11.20 -26.68 10.43
CA ASN A 474 9.78 -26.48 10.68
C ASN A 474 9.07 -27.82 10.87
N VAL A 475 8.02 -27.77 11.67
CA VAL A 475 7.10 -28.88 11.89
C VAL A 475 5.71 -28.42 11.51
N ALA A 476 5.09 -29.08 10.55
CA ALA A 476 3.69 -28.86 10.21
C ALA A 476 2.84 -29.95 10.85
N LYS A 477 1.88 -29.50 11.67
CA LYS A 477 0.85 -30.36 12.26
C LYS A 477 -0.39 -30.35 11.38
N ASP A 478 -1.19 -31.39 11.54
CA ASP A 478 -2.49 -31.49 10.90
C ASP A 478 -3.45 -30.36 11.32
N LEU A 479 -4.46 -30.11 10.48
CA LEU A 479 -5.51 -29.15 10.78
C LEU A 479 -6.21 -29.51 12.09
N LYS A 480 -6.62 -28.49 12.84
CA LYS A 480 -7.42 -28.67 14.05
C LYS A 480 -8.83 -29.16 13.68
N ASP A 481 -9.37 -30.02 14.53
CA ASP A 481 -10.77 -30.38 14.53
C ASP A 481 -11.58 -29.23 15.16
N ASN A 482 -12.67 -28.84 14.50
CA ASN A 482 -13.46 -27.67 14.91
C ASN A 482 -14.23 -27.89 16.22
N LYS A 483 -14.47 -29.15 16.63
CA LYS A 483 -15.19 -29.48 17.86
C LYS A 483 -14.24 -29.55 19.05
N THR A 484 -13.06 -30.14 18.87
CA THR A 484 -12.12 -30.40 19.97
C THR A 484 -11.01 -29.36 20.09
N GLY A 485 -10.75 -28.57 19.04
CA GLY A 485 -9.63 -27.63 18.97
C GLY A 485 -8.25 -28.30 18.89
N LYS A 486 -8.19 -29.64 18.91
CA LYS A 486 -6.95 -30.44 18.79
C LYS A 486 -6.67 -30.79 17.33
N PRO A 487 -5.41 -31.08 16.95
CA PRO A 487 -5.11 -31.62 15.62
C PRO A 487 -5.97 -32.85 15.32
N ARG A 488 -6.46 -32.96 14.08
CA ARG A 488 -7.29 -34.10 13.63
C ARG A 488 -6.55 -35.44 13.78
N THR A 489 -5.23 -35.41 13.64
CA THR A 489 -4.33 -36.54 13.86
C THR A 489 -3.01 -36.03 14.46
N ASP A 490 -2.25 -36.95 15.05
CA ASP A 490 -0.89 -36.70 15.53
C ASP A 490 0.17 -36.70 14.40
N THR A 491 -0.25 -36.83 13.14
CA THR A 491 0.64 -36.78 11.99
C THR A 491 1.34 -35.42 11.91
N ILE A 492 2.67 -35.48 11.79
CA ILE A 492 3.52 -34.31 11.59
C ILE A 492 4.33 -34.46 10.31
N VAL A 493 4.69 -33.32 9.72
CA VAL A 493 5.63 -33.22 8.61
C VAL A 493 6.78 -32.34 9.04
N LEU A 494 8.00 -32.88 8.98
CA LEU A 494 9.24 -32.13 9.14
C LEU A 494 9.64 -31.59 7.78
N TYR A 495 9.91 -30.29 7.68
CA TYR A 495 10.19 -29.64 6.41
C TYR A 495 11.03 -28.37 6.58
N ASN A 496 11.66 -27.97 5.48
CA ASN A 496 12.24 -26.64 5.29
C ASN A 496 11.31 -25.75 4.47
N GLY A 497 11.48 -24.44 4.60
CA GLY A 497 10.78 -23.49 3.74
C GLY A 497 11.38 -23.43 2.33
N LEU A 498 10.83 -22.53 1.52
CA LEU A 498 11.43 -22.11 0.26
C LEU A 498 12.00 -20.70 0.43
N ASP A 499 13.25 -20.52 0.04
CA ASP A 499 13.82 -19.20 -0.21
C ASP A 499 13.84 -18.92 -1.72
N ARG A 500 13.61 -17.67 -2.08
CA ARG A 500 13.72 -17.19 -3.46
C ARG A 500 15.12 -16.63 -3.65
N LYS A 501 15.89 -17.20 -4.57
CA LYS A 501 17.28 -16.78 -4.85
C LYS A 501 17.32 -15.27 -5.13
N ASP A 502 16.38 -14.78 -5.93
CA ASP A 502 16.07 -13.37 -6.10
C ASP A 502 14.63 -13.06 -5.66
N GLY A 503 14.48 -12.08 -4.77
CA GLY A 503 13.19 -11.64 -4.24
C GLY A 503 12.32 -10.88 -5.25
N THR A 504 12.89 -10.42 -6.37
CA THR A 504 12.17 -9.79 -7.48
C THR A 504 11.45 -10.79 -8.38
N ASN A 505 11.75 -12.08 -8.25
CA ASN A 505 11.17 -13.16 -9.05
C ASN A 505 10.19 -14.03 -8.24
N GLY A 506 9.34 -14.79 -8.93
CA GLY A 506 8.34 -15.69 -8.35
C GLY A 506 8.93 -17.01 -7.80
N TYR A 507 8.05 -17.94 -7.40
CA TYR A 507 8.45 -19.28 -6.98
C TYR A 507 8.51 -20.23 -8.18
N THR A 508 9.60 -20.20 -8.95
CA THR A 508 9.88 -21.15 -10.06
C THR A 508 10.99 -22.11 -9.67
N GLU A 509 11.14 -23.23 -10.39
CA GLU A 509 12.16 -24.24 -10.08
C GLU A 509 13.59 -23.69 -10.14
N GLU A 510 13.82 -22.71 -11.00
CA GLU A 510 15.12 -22.07 -11.21
C GLU A 510 15.42 -21.02 -10.14
N ASN A 511 14.40 -20.38 -9.58
CA ASN A 511 14.53 -19.26 -8.63
C ASN A 511 14.33 -19.65 -7.16
N VAL A 512 14.08 -20.92 -6.83
CA VAL A 512 13.89 -21.36 -5.44
C VAL A 512 14.94 -22.35 -4.96
N VAL A 513 15.15 -22.37 -3.65
CA VAL A 513 15.98 -23.37 -2.96
C VAL A 513 15.33 -23.78 -1.63
N PRO A 514 15.58 -25.01 -1.14
CA PRO A 514 15.16 -25.41 0.20
C PRO A 514 15.89 -24.57 1.24
N CYS A 515 15.17 -24.00 2.19
CA CYS A 515 15.75 -23.06 3.13
C CYS A 515 15.17 -23.20 4.54
N CYS A 516 16.07 -23.36 5.53
CA CYS A 516 15.66 -23.36 6.92
C CYS A 516 15.22 -21.95 7.36
N LYS A 517 14.44 -21.87 8.45
CA LYS A 517 13.91 -20.62 9.01
C LYS A 517 15.03 -19.61 9.27
N ASN A 518 16.14 -20.05 9.85
CA ASN A 518 17.24 -19.15 10.26
C ASN A 518 17.98 -18.60 9.05
N CYS A 519 18.30 -19.42 8.04
CA CYS A 519 18.92 -18.93 6.80
C CYS A 519 17.98 -18.00 6.03
N ASN A 520 16.68 -18.28 5.98
CA ASN A 520 15.71 -17.42 5.29
C ASN A 520 15.60 -16.04 5.96
N VAL A 521 15.63 -16.01 7.30
CA VAL A 521 15.67 -14.77 8.08
C VAL A 521 16.99 -14.02 7.88
N ALA A 522 18.11 -14.75 7.86
CA ALA A 522 19.44 -14.17 7.65
C ALA A 522 19.59 -13.54 6.27
N LYS A 523 19.15 -14.22 5.20
CA LYS A 523 19.17 -13.69 3.83
C LYS A 523 18.25 -12.48 3.68
N PHE A 524 17.05 -12.56 4.27
CA PHE A 524 16.05 -11.50 4.23
C PHE A 524 15.71 -11.04 2.80
N GLU A 525 16.07 -9.81 2.43
CA GLU A 525 15.80 -9.22 1.12
C GLU A 525 16.96 -9.39 0.12
N LYS A 526 18.13 -9.83 0.60
CA LYS A 526 19.32 -10.00 -0.25
C LYS A 526 19.06 -11.03 -1.34
N ASN A 527 19.57 -10.77 -2.53
CA ASN A 527 19.70 -11.82 -3.54
C ASN A 527 20.79 -12.84 -3.12
N ILE A 528 20.88 -13.94 -3.86
CA ILE A 528 21.79 -15.06 -3.53
C ILE A 528 23.27 -14.65 -3.49
N ASP A 529 23.70 -13.75 -4.37
CA ASP A 529 25.11 -13.30 -4.46
C ASP A 529 25.45 -12.29 -3.38
N GLU A 530 24.56 -11.33 -3.12
CA GLU A 530 24.66 -10.40 -1.99
C GLU A 530 24.71 -11.15 -0.65
N PHE A 531 23.91 -12.22 -0.53
CA PHE A 531 23.93 -13.06 0.66
C PHE A 531 25.25 -13.83 0.79
N ARG A 532 25.76 -14.38 -0.31
CA ARG A 532 27.08 -15.05 -0.35
C ARG A 532 28.19 -14.11 0.10
N GLN A 533 28.20 -12.88 -0.42
CA GLN A 533 29.19 -11.86 -0.07
C GLN A 533 29.08 -11.46 1.41
N TRP A 534 27.86 -11.27 1.91
CA TRP A 534 27.65 -10.92 3.31
C TRP A 534 28.13 -12.03 4.27
N ILE A 535 27.84 -13.30 3.97
CA ILE A 535 28.34 -14.42 4.78
C ILE A 535 29.88 -14.46 4.79
N LYS A 536 30.52 -14.24 3.64
CA LYS A 536 31.98 -14.15 3.55
C LYS A 536 32.51 -13.01 4.42
N GLN A 537 31.94 -11.82 4.32
CA GLN A 537 32.32 -10.66 5.12
C GLN A 537 32.24 -10.94 6.63
N VAL A 538 31.11 -11.50 7.10
CA VAL A 538 30.91 -11.79 8.54
C VAL A 538 31.94 -12.81 9.03
N ASN A 539 32.16 -13.89 8.25
CA ASN A 539 33.13 -14.93 8.59
C ASN A 539 34.57 -14.40 8.64
N ASP A 540 34.97 -13.63 7.62
CA ASP A 540 36.31 -13.06 7.53
C ASP A 540 36.56 -12.10 8.72
N TYR A 541 35.59 -11.22 9.03
CA TYR A 541 35.67 -10.28 10.15
C TYR A 541 35.82 -10.98 11.51
N TRP A 542 35.16 -12.12 11.71
CA TRP A 542 35.32 -12.90 12.95
C TRP A 542 36.67 -13.61 13.03
N ASN A 543 37.21 -14.08 11.91
CA ASN A 543 38.52 -14.71 11.88
C ASN A 543 39.64 -13.70 12.16
N GLU A 544 39.55 -12.48 11.61
CA GLU A 544 40.49 -11.41 11.88
C GLU A 544 40.52 -11.04 13.38
N LYS A 545 39.35 -10.92 14.04
CA LYS A 545 39.29 -10.63 15.49
C LYS A 545 39.92 -11.69 16.38
N VAL A 546 39.88 -12.97 15.98
CA VAL A 546 40.51 -14.07 16.73
C VAL A 546 42.04 -13.96 16.66
N VAL A 547 42.60 -13.51 15.54
CA VAL A 547 44.05 -13.35 15.35
C VAL A 547 44.64 -12.20 16.19
N PHE A 548 43.85 -11.16 16.51
CA PHE A 548 44.30 -10.04 17.34
C PHE A 548 44.07 -10.22 18.85
N THR A 549 43.46 -11.34 19.27
CA THR A 549 43.16 -11.64 20.69
C THR A 549 43.88 -12.88 21.23
N ALA A 550 44.69 -13.54 20.40
CA ALA A 550 45.65 -14.59 20.77
C ALA A 550 47.07 -14.00 20.75
#